data_AF-A0A8D9G9K1-F1
#
_entry.id   AF-A0A8D9G9K1-F1
#
_cell.length_a   1.000
_cell.length_b   1.000
_cell.length_c   1.000
_cell.angle_alpha   90.00
_cell.angle_beta   90.00
_cell.angle_gamma   90.00
#
_symmetry.space_group_name_H-M   'P 1'
#
loop_
_entity.id
_entity.type
_entity.pdbx_description
1 polymer ?
#
loop_
_entity_poly.entity_id
_entity_poly.type
_entity_poly.pdbx_seq_one_letter_code
_entity_poly.pdbx_strand_id
1 'polypeptide(L)'
;MSGRRHGNTNPVGQRNSNVHNETSSRNASRFKWTYEQEKTLIELYDQAISMNDYTLKDPTVLGREHMVDNFNRAFNLNINYAFFKNKLDDFKKAYKKWKFLMTSTGITVNPETSMIYASMNGGRPVNRDAK
;
A
#
# COMPACT_ATOMS: atom_id res chain seq x y z
N MET A 1 -54.83 -9.39 45.10
CA MET A 1 -54.25 -8.42 46.04
C MET A 1 -52.73 -8.61 46.05
N SER A 2 -51.98 -7.51 45.99
CA SER A 2 -50.59 -7.24 46.46
C SER A 2 -49.56 -8.39 46.51
N GLY A 3 -48.30 -8.27 46.10
CA GLY A 3 -47.41 -7.12 45.92
C GLY A 3 -45.95 -7.64 45.89
N ARG A 4 -45.05 -6.83 45.32
CA ARG A 4 -43.63 -7.09 44.98
C ARG A 4 -42.72 -7.45 46.18
N ARG A 5 -41.61 -8.17 45.94
CA ARG A 5 -40.25 -7.75 46.38
C ARG A 5 -39.10 -8.47 45.67
N HIS A 6 -38.12 -7.65 45.29
CA HIS A 6 -36.83 -7.84 44.64
C HIS A 6 -35.92 -8.95 45.19
N GLY A 7 -35.04 -9.45 44.30
CA GLY A 7 -33.74 -10.01 44.66
C GLY A 7 -32.97 -10.59 43.48
N ASN A 8 -32.65 -9.81 42.44
CA ASN A 8 -31.69 -10.23 41.41
C ASN A 8 -30.32 -9.60 41.69
N THR A 9 -29.43 -10.38 42.27
CA THR A 9 -28.02 -10.05 42.51
C THR A 9 -27.22 -10.39 41.25
N ASN A 10 -26.98 -9.39 40.38
CA ASN A 10 -25.92 -9.47 39.38
C ASN A 10 -24.60 -9.02 40.02
N PRO A 11 -23.51 -9.81 40.00
CA PRO A 11 -22.21 -9.31 40.40
C PRO A 11 -21.69 -8.34 39.34
N VAL A 12 -21.43 -7.10 39.78
CA VAL A 12 -20.57 -6.14 39.09
C VAL A 12 -19.14 -6.65 39.18
N GLY A 13 -18.49 -6.80 38.03
CA GLY A 13 -17.04 -6.91 37.98
C GLY A 13 -16.55 -7.82 36.88
N GLN A 14 -16.41 -7.28 35.67
CA GLN A 14 -15.24 -7.49 34.80
C GLN A 14 -15.34 -6.53 33.62
N ARG A 15 -15.01 -5.28 33.90
CA ARG A 15 -14.67 -4.29 32.87
C ARG A 15 -13.20 -4.50 32.58
N ASN A 16 -12.86 -5.40 31.66
CA ASN A 16 -11.52 -5.48 31.08
C ASN A 16 -11.55 -6.07 29.67
N SER A 17 -10.78 -5.41 28.80
CA SER A 17 -10.27 -5.84 27.50
C SER A 17 -11.26 -6.13 26.37
N ASN A 18 -11.50 -5.11 25.53
CA ASN A 18 -11.43 -5.22 24.05
C ASN A 18 -11.61 -3.85 23.34
N VAL A 19 -10.99 -2.79 23.87
CA VAL A 19 -11.09 -1.43 23.28
C VAL A 19 -10.01 -1.18 22.21
N HIS A 20 -9.04 -2.08 22.01
CA HIS A 20 -7.89 -1.84 21.11
C HIS A 20 -8.07 -2.39 19.68
N ASN A 21 -9.07 -3.24 19.48
CA ASN A 21 -9.29 -3.99 18.25
C ASN A 21 -10.27 -3.24 17.31
N GLU A 22 -11.25 -2.54 17.87
CA GLU A 22 -12.29 -1.85 17.09
C GLU A 22 -11.80 -0.56 16.43
N THR A 23 -10.83 0.14 17.05
CA THR A 23 -10.28 1.38 16.51
C THR A 23 -9.45 1.13 15.25
N SER A 24 -8.72 0.01 15.19
CA SER A 24 -7.90 -0.38 14.04
C SER A 24 -8.75 -0.67 12.80
N SER A 25 -9.88 -1.38 12.98
CA SER A 25 -10.81 -1.70 11.89
C SER A 25 -11.53 -0.47 11.31
N ARG A 26 -11.96 0.47 12.16
CA ARG A 26 -12.64 1.71 11.69
C ARG A 26 -11.72 2.67 10.94
N ASN A 27 -10.42 2.65 11.22
CA ASN A 27 -9.45 3.51 10.54
C ASN A 27 -9.02 2.96 9.18
N ALA A 28 -9.13 1.64 8.96
CA ALA A 28 -8.78 0.98 7.69
C ALA A 28 -9.58 1.51 6.49
N SER A 29 -10.88 1.73 6.65
CA SER A 29 -11.77 2.21 5.58
C SER A 29 -11.60 3.69 5.23
N ARG A 30 -10.87 4.44 6.07
CA ARG A 30 -10.51 5.85 5.84
C ARG A 30 -9.02 6.07 5.61
N PHE A 31 -8.21 5.01 5.67
CA PHE A 31 -6.77 5.13 5.54
C PHE A 31 -6.40 5.50 4.10
N LYS A 32 -6.13 6.78 3.88
CA LYS A 32 -5.65 7.30 2.60
C LYS A 32 -4.14 7.45 2.67
N TRP A 33 -3.45 6.66 1.87
CA TRP A 33 -2.00 6.76 1.70
C TRP A 33 -1.62 8.17 1.21
N THR A 34 -0.71 8.81 1.94
CA THR A 34 -0.05 10.05 1.51
C THR A 34 1.20 9.73 0.70
N TYR A 35 1.68 10.66 -0.11
CA TYR A 35 2.90 10.48 -0.89
C TYR A 35 4.10 10.09 -0.01
N GLU A 36 4.29 10.77 1.13
CA GLU A 36 5.38 10.45 2.06
C GLU A 36 5.27 9.03 2.61
N GLN A 37 4.06 8.59 2.98
CA GLN A 37 3.83 7.21 3.40
C GLN A 37 4.12 6.20 2.29
N GLU A 38 3.71 6.49 1.06
CA GLU A 38 3.99 5.62 -0.09
C GLU A 38 5.49 5.50 -0.36
N LYS A 39 6.20 6.63 -0.33
CA LYS A 39 7.65 6.70 -0.50
C LYS A 39 8.38 5.93 0.58
N THR A 40 8.07 6.18 1.86
CA THR A 40 8.69 5.47 2.98
C THR A 40 8.41 3.98 2.94
N LEU A 41 7.22 3.54 2.49
CA LEU A 41 6.94 2.13 2.32
C LEU A 41 7.87 1.48 1.27
N ILE A 42 8.10 2.16 0.14
CA ILE A 42 9.00 1.67 -0.91
C ILE A 42 10.44 1.58 -0.39
N GLU A 43 10.92 2.60 0.32
CA GLU A 43 12.26 2.65 0.92
C GLU A 43 12.47 1.51 1.95
N LEU A 44 11.50 1.32 2.85
CA LEU A 44 11.55 0.23 3.84
C LEU A 44 11.48 -1.15 3.19
N TYR A 45 10.76 -1.30 2.08
CA TYR A 45 10.70 -2.55 1.34
C TYR A 45 12.06 -2.87 0.68
N ASP A 46 12.71 -1.89 0.05
CA ASP A 46 14.04 -2.06 -0.53
C ASP A 46 15.08 -2.48 0.55
N GLN A 47 15.09 -1.79 1.68
CA GLN A 47 15.92 -2.16 2.83
C GLN A 47 15.62 -3.58 3.33
N ALA A 48 14.35 -3.96 3.42
CA ALA A 48 13.96 -5.29 3.89
C ALA A 48 14.39 -6.41 2.93
N ILE A 49 14.48 -6.13 1.63
CA ILE A 49 15.04 -7.04 0.63
C ILE A 49 16.58 -7.06 0.70
N SER A 50 17.21 -5.90 0.91
CA SER A 50 18.66 -5.78 1.03
C SER A 50 19.22 -6.52 2.24
N MET A 51 18.44 -6.70 3.31
CA MET A 51 18.80 -7.54 4.47
C MET A 51 19.13 -9.00 4.12
N ASN A 52 18.73 -9.45 2.93
CA ASN A 52 19.00 -10.79 2.43
C ASN A 52 19.75 -10.74 1.08
N ASP A 53 20.57 -9.69 0.88
CA ASP A 53 21.41 -9.46 -0.29
C ASP A 53 20.66 -9.56 -1.63
N TYR A 54 19.38 -9.14 -1.65
CA TYR A 54 18.49 -9.27 -2.81
C TYR A 54 18.31 -10.70 -3.36
N THR A 55 18.68 -11.72 -2.59
CA THR A 55 18.57 -13.12 -3.01
C THR A 55 17.11 -13.62 -3.02
N LEU A 56 16.23 -12.96 -2.26
CA LEU A 56 14.78 -13.21 -2.25
C LEU A 56 14.03 -12.01 -2.83
N LYS A 57 12.93 -12.32 -3.54
CA LYS A 57 12.02 -11.30 -4.11
C LYS A 57 11.08 -10.69 -3.08
N ASP A 58 10.87 -11.39 -1.97
CA ASP A 58 9.99 -10.97 -0.90
C ASP A 58 10.78 -10.83 0.40
N PRO A 59 10.40 -9.88 1.28
CA PRO A 59 11.08 -9.70 2.55
C PRO A 59 11.03 -10.95 3.42
N THR A 60 12.15 -11.24 4.09
CA THR A 60 12.23 -12.27 5.14
C THR A 60 11.32 -11.90 6.31
N VAL A 61 11.12 -12.82 7.27
CA VAL A 61 10.34 -12.53 8.47
C VAL A 61 10.88 -11.29 9.20
N LEU A 62 12.19 -11.23 9.41
CA LEU A 62 12.87 -10.09 10.01
C LEU A 62 12.70 -8.80 9.18
N GLY A 63 12.79 -8.89 7.86
CA GLY A 63 12.53 -7.75 6.97
C GLY A 63 11.11 -7.23 7.10
N ARG A 64 10.10 -8.11 7.25
CA ARG A 64 8.71 -7.70 7.45
C ARG A 64 8.49 -7.00 8.79
N GLU A 65 9.10 -7.51 9.86
CA GLU A 65 9.06 -6.89 11.19
C GLU A 65 9.71 -5.50 11.16
N HIS A 66 10.90 -5.41 10.55
CA HIS A 66 11.60 -4.15 10.33
C HIS A 66 10.72 -3.10 9.61
N MET A 67 10.01 -3.50 8.56
CA MET A 67 9.09 -2.59 7.85
C MET A 67 7.96 -2.10 8.75
N VAL A 68 7.30 -3.01 9.48
CA VAL A 68 6.15 -2.67 10.35
C VAL A 68 6.57 -1.73 11.47
N ASP A 69 7.65 -2.05 12.17
CA ASP A 69 8.10 -1.27 13.34
C ASP A 69 8.52 0.14 12.93
N ASN A 70 9.34 0.26 11.88
CA ASN A 70 9.82 1.56 11.43
C ASN A 70 8.71 2.43 10.87
N PHE A 71 7.81 1.87 10.06
CA PHE A 71 6.73 2.62 9.46
C PHE A 71 5.72 3.11 10.52
N ASN A 72 5.32 2.22 11.44
CA ASN A 72 4.41 2.56 12.51
C ASN A 72 4.99 3.63 13.43
N ARG A 73 6.29 3.53 13.75
CA ARG A 73 7.01 4.55 14.52
C ARG A 73 7.10 5.88 13.80
N ALA A 74 7.40 5.89 12.49
CA ALA A 74 7.56 7.11 11.71
C ALA A 74 6.27 7.92 11.58
N PHE A 75 5.12 7.24 11.46
CA PHE A 75 3.83 7.90 11.20
C PHE A 75 2.85 7.83 12.39
N ASN A 76 3.29 7.31 13.54
CA ASN A 76 2.45 7.07 14.71
C ASN A 76 1.18 6.26 14.37
N LEU A 77 1.38 5.14 13.67
CA LEU A 77 0.34 4.24 13.22
C LEU A 77 0.45 2.87 13.91
N ASN A 78 -0.58 2.05 13.74
CA ASN A 78 -0.57 0.65 14.17
C ASN A 78 -1.18 -0.22 13.06
N ILE A 79 -0.44 -0.38 11.98
CA ILE A 79 -0.81 -1.22 10.84
C ILE A 79 0.07 -2.46 10.77
N ASN A 80 -0.50 -3.55 10.27
CA ASN A 80 0.20 -4.81 10.12
C ASN A 80 0.76 -4.97 8.69
N TYR A 81 1.60 -5.99 8.48
CA TYR A 81 2.22 -6.24 7.19
C TYR A 81 1.20 -6.51 6.05
N ALA A 82 0.00 -7.03 6.36
CA ALA A 82 -1.00 -7.29 5.33
C ALA A 82 -1.47 -6.00 4.63
N PHE A 83 -1.46 -4.86 5.33
CA PHE A 83 -1.73 -3.54 4.72
C PHE A 83 -0.67 -3.17 3.68
N PHE A 84 0.61 -3.41 4.00
CA PHE A 84 1.71 -3.17 3.07
C PHE A 84 1.61 -4.05 1.84
N LYS A 85 1.27 -5.33 2.00
CA LYS A 85 1.13 -6.25 0.87
C LYS A 85 0.12 -5.75 -0.15
N ASN A 86 -1.06 -5.32 0.31
CA ASN A 86 -2.09 -4.76 -0.57
C ASN A 86 -1.58 -3.53 -1.34
N LYS A 87 -0.89 -2.62 -0.63
CA LYS A 87 -0.36 -1.40 -1.24
C LYS A 87 0.78 -1.67 -2.23
N LEU A 88 1.67 -2.60 -1.91
CA LEU A 88 2.75 -3.05 -2.80
C LEU A 88 2.20 -3.69 -4.08
N ASP A 89 1.11 -4.46 -3.99
CA ASP A 89 0.46 -5.03 -5.15
C ASP A 89 -0.13 -3.95 -6.07
N ASP A 90 -0.65 -2.86 -5.51
CA ASP A 90 -1.10 -1.71 -6.29
C ASP A 90 0.06 -0.97 -6.98
N PHE A 91 1.20 -0.80 -6.31
CA PHE A 91 2.41 -0.27 -6.95
C PHE A 91 2.88 -1.17 -8.10
N LYS A 92 2.88 -2.49 -7.92
CA LYS A 92 3.23 -3.44 -8.98
C LYS A 92 2.29 -3.32 -10.19
N LYS A 93 0.99 -3.16 -9.96
CA LYS A 93 0.01 -2.94 -11.06
C LYS A 93 0.26 -1.61 -11.77
N ALA A 94 0.47 -0.52 -11.03
CA ALA A 94 0.76 0.79 -11.59
C ALA A 94 2.04 0.77 -12.45
N TYR A 95 3.10 0.15 -11.94
CA TYR A 95 4.37 0.00 -12.67
C TYR A 95 4.22 -0.83 -13.94
N LYS A 96 3.51 -1.97 -13.89
CA LYS A 96 3.24 -2.78 -15.09
C LYS A 96 2.49 -1.99 -16.16
N LYS A 97 1.48 -1.21 -15.75
CA LYS A 97 0.72 -0.36 -16.66
C LYS A 97 1.60 0.74 -17.28
N TRP A 98 2.42 1.41 -16.46
CA TRP A 98 3.37 2.40 -16.94
C TRP A 98 4.35 1.79 -17.95
N LYS A 99 4.97 0.65 -17.62
CA LYS A 99 5.90 -0.06 -18.50
C LYS A 99 5.25 -0.45 -19.84
N PHE A 100 4.00 -0.90 -19.81
CA PHE A 100 3.25 -1.19 -21.03
C PHE A 100 3.00 0.05 -21.89
N LEU A 101 2.61 1.18 -21.27
CA LEU A 101 2.39 2.44 -21.98
C LEU A 101 3.67 2.93 -22.67
N MET A 102 4.81 2.86 -21.98
CA MET A 102 6.13 3.21 -22.51
C MET A 102 6.53 2.39 -23.75
N THR A 103 6.02 1.16 -23.87
CA THR A 103 6.31 0.29 -25.03
C THR A 103 5.29 0.40 -26.16
N SER A 104 4.05 0.82 -25.89
CA SER A 104 2.92 0.72 -26.83
C SER A 104 2.51 2.05 -27.45
N THR A 105 2.78 3.13 -26.76
CA THR A 105 2.55 4.49 -27.26
C THR A 105 3.93 5.05 -27.58
N GLY A 106 4.09 5.89 -28.60
CA GLY A 106 5.35 6.60 -28.86
C GLY A 106 5.77 7.55 -27.72
N ILE A 107 5.33 7.29 -26.50
CA ILE A 107 5.57 8.01 -25.28
C ILE A 107 6.92 7.59 -24.71
N THR A 108 7.84 8.54 -24.63
CA THR A 108 9.13 8.38 -23.97
C THR A 108 9.21 9.31 -22.78
N VAL A 109 9.82 8.84 -21.69
CA VAL A 109 10.05 9.62 -20.47
C VAL A 109 11.53 9.92 -20.42
N ASN A 110 11.87 11.20 -20.33
CA ASN A 110 13.26 11.61 -20.13
C ASN A 110 13.66 11.25 -18.68
N PRO A 111 14.71 10.43 -18.48
CA PRO A 111 15.09 9.92 -17.16
C PRO A 111 15.66 11.00 -16.22
N GLU A 112 16.21 12.09 -16.76
CA GLU A 112 16.84 13.16 -15.97
C GLU A 112 15.82 14.21 -15.53
N THR A 113 14.86 14.53 -16.40
CA THR A 113 13.89 15.61 -16.16
C THR A 113 12.50 15.09 -15.77
N SER A 114 12.27 13.78 -15.85
CA SER A 114 10.96 13.13 -15.68
C SER A 114 9.87 13.68 -16.61
N MET A 115 10.24 14.38 -17.69
CA MET A 115 9.30 14.90 -18.69
C MET A 115 8.81 13.79 -19.62
N ILE A 116 7.53 13.84 -19.96
CA ILE A 116 6.86 12.89 -20.85
C ILE A 116 6.77 13.51 -22.25
N TYR A 117 7.35 12.83 -23.24
CA TYR A 117 7.27 13.17 -24.66
C TYR A 117 6.40 12.15 -25.38
N ALA A 118 5.64 12.55 -26.40
CA ALA A 118 4.87 11.64 -27.23
C ALA A 118 5.21 11.86 -28.71
N SER A 119 5.82 10.87 -29.35
CA SER A 119 6.02 10.82 -30.79
C SER A 119 4.74 10.31 -31.46
N MET A 120 4.14 11.14 -32.30
CA MET A 120 2.89 10.86 -33.02
C MET A 120 3.16 10.00 -34.25
N ASN A 121 3.85 8.85 -34.11
CA ASN A 121 4.07 7.94 -35.24
C ASN A 121 2.92 6.93 -35.39
N GLY A 122 1.80 7.45 -35.91
CA GLY A 122 0.69 6.67 -36.46
C GLY A 122 0.43 6.94 -37.95
N GLY A 123 1.39 7.56 -38.66
CA GLY A 123 1.28 7.81 -40.09
C GLY A 123 1.56 6.54 -40.89
N ARG A 124 0.52 5.89 -41.42
CA ARG A 124 0.68 4.97 -42.56
C ARG A 124 1.38 5.75 -43.69
N PRO A 125 2.36 5.17 -44.41
CA PRO A 125 2.83 5.78 -45.63
C PRO A 125 1.67 5.75 -46.63
N VAL A 126 1.10 6.90 -46.93
CA VAL A 126 0.23 7.07 -48.10
C VAL A 126 1.18 6.99 -49.29
N ASN A 127 1.28 5.81 -49.90
CA ASN A 127 1.99 5.63 -51.14
C ASN A 127 1.21 6.35 -52.25
N ARG A 128 1.48 7.63 -52.42
CA ARG A 128 1.12 8.41 -53.60
C ARG A 128 2.34 8.37 -54.50
N ASP A 129 2.44 7.33 -55.32
CA ASP A 129 3.15 7.36 -56.61
C ASP A 129 2.88 6.05 -57.37
N ALA A 130 1.88 6.10 -58.26
CA ALA A 130 1.85 5.29 -59.47
C ALA A 130 1.07 6.09 -60.51
N LYS A 131 1.82 6.72 -61.41
CA LYS A 131 1.36 7.42 -62.61
C LYS A 131 1.21 6.41 -63.74
#